data_AF-A0A6M0GCS6-F1
#
_entry.id   AF-A0A6M0GCS6-F1
#
_cell.length_a   1.000
_cell.length_b   1.000
_cell.length_c   1.000
_cell.angle_alpha   90.00
_cell.angle_beta   90.00
_cell.angle_gamma   90.00
#
_symmetry.space_group_name_H-M   'P 1'
#
loop_
_entity.id
_entity.type
_entity.pdbx_description
1 polymer ?
#
loop_
_entity_poly.entity_id
_entity_poly.type
_entity_poly.pdbx_seq_one_letter_code
_entity_poly.pdbx_strand_id
1 'polypeptide(L)' 'MSIEEAVLEKLRQLPLAKQQELLDFAEFLYQKIMVKSSLSSVKGLCADLKVDITEEEIAEARKEMWGNFPRDIL' A
#
# COMPACT_ATOMS: atom_id res chain seq x y z
N MET A 1 -24.97 -5.60 -27.05
CA MET A 1 -25.03 -5.62 -25.58
C MET A 1 -23.82 -4.91 -25.04
N SER A 2 -24.03 -3.75 -24.43
CA SER A 2 -23.03 -3.10 -23.59
C SER A 2 -22.96 -3.80 -22.23
N ILE A 3 -21.86 -3.60 -21.50
CA ILE A 3 -21.71 -4.12 -20.12
C ILE A 3 -22.81 -3.55 -19.22
N GLU A 4 -23.17 -2.28 -19.43
CA GLU A 4 -24.25 -1.61 -18.69
C GLU A 4 -25.60 -2.30 -18.89
N GLU A 5 -25.95 -2.63 -20.14
CA GLU A 5 -27.19 -3.35 -20.47
C GLU A 5 -27.23 -4.73 -19.81
N ALA A 6 -26.12 -5.48 -19.86
CA ALA A 6 -26.03 -6.80 -19.25
C ALA A 6 -26.16 -6.76 -17.72
N VAL A 7 -25.60 -5.75 -17.06
CA VAL A 7 -25.73 -5.55 -15.61
C VAL A 7 -27.18 -5.22 -15.24
N LEU A 8 -27.84 -4.34 -16.01
CA LEU A 8 -29.23 -3.97 -15.78
C LEU A 8 -30.18 -5.16 -15.97
N GLU A 9 -29.96 -5.99 -16.98
CA GLU A 9 -30.75 -7.21 -17.19
C GLU A 9 -30.60 -8.18 -16.01
N LYS A 10 -29.39 -8.39 -15.50
CA LYS A 10 -29.15 -9.26 -14.35
C LYS A 10 -29.75 -8.70 -13.07
N LEU A 11 -29.67 -7.39 -12.84
CA LEU A 11 -30.25 -6.73 -11.67
C LEU A 11 -31.78 -6.91 -11.64
N ARG A 12 -32.45 -6.77 -12.79
CA ARG A 12 -33.91 -6.96 -12.89
C ARG A 12 -34.36 -8.40 -12.64
N GLN A 13 -33.51 -9.39 -12.91
CA GLN A 13 -33.82 -10.81 -12.66
C GLN A 13 -33.59 -11.23 -11.20
N LEU A 14 -32.88 -10.42 -10.41
CA LEU A 14 -32.55 -10.74 -9.03
C LEU A 14 -33.65 -10.33 -8.05
N PRO A 15 -33.88 -11.12 -6.98
CA PRO A 15 -34.71 -10.71 -5.85
C PRO A 15 -34.12 -9.47 -5.15
N LEU A 16 -34.98 -8.68 -4.48
CA LEU A 16 -34.59 -7.43 -3.81
C LEU A 16 -33.36 -7.57 -2.89
N ALA A 17 -33.28 -8.66 -2.12
CA ALA A 17 -32.13 -8.94 -1.24
C ALA A 17 -30.80 -9.06 -2.01
N LYS A 18 -30.83 -9.64 -3.22
CA LYS A 18 -29.65 -9.81 -4.07
C LYS A 18 -29.34 -8.57 -4.91
N GLN A 19 -30.31 -7.69 -5.14
CA GLN A 19 -30.08 -6.38 -5.73
C GLN A 19 -29.26 -5.49 -4.78
N GLN A 20 -29.57 -5.53 -3.48
CA GLN A 20 -28.79 -4.82 -2.46
C GLN A 20 -27.34 -5.32 -2.42
N GLU A 21 -27.12 -6.63 -2.40
CA GLU A 21 -25.78 -7.23 -2.39
C GLU A 21 -24.95 -6.82 -3.63
N LEU A 22 -25.59 -6.68 -4.80
CA LEU A 22 -24.93 -6.21 -6.01
C LEU A 22 -24.54 -4.72 -5.92
N LEU A 23 -25.42 -3.90 -5.34
CA LEU A 23 -25.14 -2.48 -5.09
C LEU A 23 -23.96 -2.32 -4.12
N ASP A 24 -23.97 -3.06 -3.01
CA ASP A 24 -22.89 -3.07 -2.02
C ASP A 24 -21.56 -3.50 -2.66
N PHE A 25 -21.59 -4.48 -3.57
CA PHE A 25 -20.40 -4.90 -4.30
C PHE A 25 -19.88 -3.84 -5.28
N ALA A 26 -20.77 -3.12 -5.96
CA ALA A 26 -20.37 -2.01 -6.83
C ALA A 26 -19.69 -0.88 -6.03
N GLU A 27 -20.23 -0.56 -4.85
CA GLU A 27 -19.62 0.41 -3.94
C GLU A 27 -18.26 -0.07 -3.42
N PHE A 28 -18.14 -1.35 -3.06
CA PHE A 28 -16.86 -1.96 -2.69
C PHE A 28 -15.81 -1.84 -3.81
N LEU A 29 -16.18 -2.10 -5.07
CA LEU A 29 -15.26 -1.94 -6.20
C LEU A 29 -14.80 -0.49 -6.36
N TYR A 30 -15.71 0.48 -6.19
CA TYR A 30 -15.38 1.89 -6.24
C TYR A 30 -14.38 2.29 -5.14
N GLN A 31 -14.64 1.88 -3.89
CA GLN A 31 -13.73 2.12 -2.78
C GLN A 31 -12.37 1.45 -2.98
N LYS A 32 -12.34 0.22 -3.51
CA LYS A 32 -11.10 -0.50 -3.78
C LYS A 32 -10.21 0.23 -4.79
N ILE A 33 -10.81 0.92 -5.77
CA ILE A 33 -10.05 1.75 -6.72
C ILE A 33 -9.51 3.00 -6.01
N MET A 34 -10.30 3.65 -5.15
CA MET A 34 -9.89 4.85 -4.42
C MET A 34 -8.80 4.58 -3.37
N VAL A 35 -8.92 3.50 -2.60
CA VAL A 35 -7.93 3.11 -1.58
C VAL A 35 -6.59 2.70 -2.21
N LYS A 36 -6.60 2.29 -3.49
CA LYS A 36 -5.38 2.01 -4.26
C LYS A 36 -4.68 3.27 -4.78
N SER A 37 -5.12 4.47 -4.40
CA SER A 37 -4.26 5.66 -4.41
C SER A 37 -2.97 5.28 -3.69
N SER A 38 -1.88 5.19 -4.43
CA SER A 38 -0.63 4.59 -3.98
C SER A 38 -0.26 5.10 -2.60
N LEU A 39 -0.28 4.24 -1.58
CA LEU A 39 0.51 4.48 -0.38
C LEU A 39 1.93 4.71 -0.91
N SER A 40 2.42 5.94 -0.76
CA SER A 40 3.77 6.28 -1.18
C SER A 40 4.68 5.17 -0.69
N SER A 41 5.43 4.55 -1.61
CA SER A 41 6.40 3.48 -1.29
C SER A 41 7.11 3.78 0.03
N VAL A 42 7.54 2.78 0.79
CA VAL A 42 8.27 2.98 2.06
C VAL A 42 9.41 4.02 1.91
N LYS A 43 10.00 4.13 0.70
CA LYS A 43 10.96 5.18 0.33
C LYS A 43 10.41 6.63 0.46
N GLY A 44 9.15 6.85 0.13
CA GLY A 44 8.45 8.12 0.29
C GLY A 44 8.06 8.45 1.73
N LEU A 45 8.00 7.45 2.63
CA LEU A 45 7.69 7.67 4.06
C LEU A 45 8.80 8.48 4.76
N CYS A 46 10.04 8.36 4.29
CA CYS A 46 11.19 9.09 4.80
C CYS A 46 11.58 10.30 3.94
N ALA A 47 10.81 10.63 2.90
CA ALA A 47 11.16 11.72 1.99
C ALA A 47 11.10 13.12 2.65
N ASP A 48 10.23 13.28 3.65
CA ASP A 48 10.13 14.52 4.44
C ASP A 48 11.12 14.56 5.61
N LEU A 49 11.78 13.43 5.90
CA LEU A 49 12.87 13.37 6.87
C LEU A 49 14.09 14.00 6.19
N LYS A 50 14.35 15.27 6.47
CA LYS A 50 15.54 16.02 6.03
C LYS A 50 16.82 15.50 6.68
N VAL A 51 17.07 14.20 6.56
CA VAL A 51 18.22 13.52 7.12
C VAL A 51 19.21 13.34 6.00
N ASP A 52 20.08 14.32 5.84
CA ASP A 52 21.23 14.26 4.93
C ASP A 52 22.35 13.47 5.61
N ILE A 53 22.23 12.14 5.62
CA ILE A 53 23.27 11.28 6.18
C ILE A 53 24.42 11.18 5.17
N THR A 54 25.60 11.63 5.57
CA THR A 54 26.83 11.50 4.77
C THR A 54 27.51 10.15 4.99
N GLU A 55 28.33 9.72 4.02
CA GLU A 55 29.09 8.45 4.14
C GLU A 55 30.06 8.49 5.32
N GLU A 56 30.62 9.67 5.60
CA GLU A 56 31.53 9.92 6.70
C GLU A 56 30.86 9.69 8.06
N GLU A 57 29.64 10.18 8.25
CA GLU A 57 28.85 9.98 9.47
C GLU A 57 28.47 8.51 9.68
N ILE A 58 28.15 7.78 8.61
CA ILE A 58 27.88 6.33 8.68
C ILE A 58 29.14 5.57 9.06
N ALA A 59 30.28 5.91 8.47
CA ALA A 59 31.56 5.27 8.73
C ALA A 59 32.02 5.52 10.18
N GLU A 60 31.84 6.74 10.69
CA GLU A 60 32.14 7.09 12.08
C GLU A 60 31.22 6.33 13.04
N ALA A 61 29.90 6.37 12.84
CA ALA A 61 28.95 5.64 13.69
C ALA A 61 29.24 4.12 13.69
N ARG A 62 29.58 3.54 12.54
CA ARG A 62 29.95 2.12 12.44
C ARG A 62 31.24 1.82 13.20
N LYS A 63 32.24 2.71 13.10
CA LYS A 63 33.51 2.58 13.81
C LYS A 63 33.33 2.72 15.32
N GLU A 64 32.46 3.61 15.79
CA GLU A 64 32.14 3.76 17.21
C GLU A 64 31.39 2.54 17.75
N MET A 65 30.32 2.11 17.06
CA MET A 65 29.49 1.01 17.51
C MET A 65 30.21 -0.34 17.46
N TRP A 66 31.02 -0.58 16.42
CA TRP A 66 31.66 -1.87 16.16
C TRP A 66 33.19 -1.84 16.35
N GLY A 67 33.74 -0.71 16.80
CA GLY A 67 35.17 -0.58 17.09
C GLY A 67 35.64 -1.54 18.19
N ASN A 68 34.75 -1.85 19.13
CA ASN A 68 34.97 -2.83 20.20
C ASN A 68 34.34 -4.20 19.91
N PHE A 69 33.96 -4.46 18.65
CA PHE A 69 33.39 -5.76 18.28
C PHE A 69 34.45 -6.85 18.45
N PRO A 70 34.20 -7.88 19.26
CA PRO A 70 35.19 -8.91 19.55
C PRO A 70 35.60 -9.62 18.25
N ARG A 71 36.88 -9.52 17.90
CA ARG A 71 37.45 -10.16 16.69
C ARG A 71 38.02 -11.55 16.96
N ASP A 72 38.21 -11.88 18.23
CA ASP A 72 38.71 -13.17 18.67
C ASP A 72 37.52 -14.04 19.10
N ILE A 73 36.81 -14.57 18.10
CA ILE A 73 35.95 -15.75 18.26
C ILE A 73 36.56 -16.83 17.36
N LEU A 74 37.62 -17.48 17.85
CA LEU A 74 38.14 -18.74 17.30
C LEU A 74 38.53 -19.67 18.45
#